data_AF-A0A2E5VB44-F1
#
_entry.id   AF-A0A2E5VB44-F1
#
_cell.length_a   1.000
_cell.length_b   1.000
_cell.length_c   1.000
_cell.angle_alpha   90.00
_cell.angle_beta   90.00
_cell.angle_gamma   90.00
#
_symmetry.space_group_name_H-M   'P 1'
#
loop_
_entity.id
_entity.type
_entity.pdbx_description
1 polymer ?
#
loop_
_entity_poly.entity_id
_entity_poly.type
_entity_poly.pdbx_seq_one_letter_code
_entity_poly.pdbx_strand_id
1 'polypeptide(L)'
;MSINVTLLVQMIVFILLVWFTMTYVWPIIRGAMDERENKIADGLAAAEKGQSDLVLAKEKADKILLEAKSQAKEVLDQASLSASNIAEEARANAENEMMKKLEAAQSEIEVEINRAKDQLREQVASIALAGAEKVLKKEIDQSDHKKILEDLAQRL
;
A
#
# COMPACT_ATOMS: atom_id res chain seq x y z
N MET A 1 -105.21 -26.96 -29.74
CA MET A 1 -104.27 -28.11 -29.63
C MET A 1 -104.14 -28.44 -28.15
N SER A 2 -104.51 -29.64 -27.75
CA SER A 2 -104.46 -30.11 -26.36
C SER A 2 -103.02 -30.14 -25.86
N ILE A 3 -102.82 -29.81 -24.58
CA ILE A 3 -101.58 -30.20 -23.88
C ILE A 3 -101.48 -31.72 -23.98
N ASN A 4 -100.48 -32.19 -24.73
CA ASN A 4 -100.17 -33.60 -24.87
C ASN A 4 -99.08 -33.96 -23.86
N VAL A 5 -99.12 -35.19 -23.35
CA VAL A 5 -98.15 -35.75 -22.40
C VAL A 5 -96.70 -35.59 -22.89
N THR A 6 -96.50 -35.58 -24.21
CA THR A 6 -95.21 -35.32 -24.85
C THR A 6 -94.60 -33.97 -24.48
N LEU A 7 -95.41 -32.92 -24.30
CA LEU A 7 -94.94 -31.59 -23.94
C LEU A 7 -94.46 -31.54 -22.47
N LEU A 8 -95.16 -32.23 -21.56
CA LEU A 8 -94.72 -32.40 -20.17
C LEU A 8 -93.42 -33.20 -20.07
N VAL A 9 -93.31 -34.30 -20.82
CA VAL A 9 -92.08 -35.10 -20.87
C VAL A 9 -90.92 -34.29 -21.44
N GLN A 10 -91.14 -33.53 -22.52
CA GLN A 10 -90.12 -32.65 -23.10
C GLN A 10 -89.66 -31.57 -22.11
N MET A 11 -90.57 -30.99 -21.33
CA MET A 11 -90.24 -30.00 -20.31
C MET A 11 -89.38 -30.59 -19.18
N ILE A 12 -89.70 -31.80 -18.72
CA ILE A 12 -88.90 -32.50 -17.70
C ILE A 12 -87.50 -32.82 -18.23
N VAL A 13 -87.39 -33.33 -19.45
CA VAL A 13 -86.09 -33.61 -20.10
C VAL A 13 -85.27 -32.32 -20.27
N PHE A 14 -85.91 -31.21 -20.67
CA PHE A 14 -85.24 -29.92 -20.78
C PHE A 14 -84.71 -29.41 -19.43
N ILE A 15 -85.53 -29.50 -18.36
CA ILE A 15 -85.12 -29.11 -17.01
C ILE A 15 -83.93 -29.97 -16.52
N LEU A 16 -83.99 -31.29 -16.73
CA LEU A 16 -82.88 -32.19 -16.37
C LEU A 16 -81.60 -31.87 -17.15
N LEU A 17 -81.70 -31.53 -18.44
CA LEU A 17 -80.57 -31.12 -19.26
C LEU A 17 -79.97 -29.79 -18.77
N VAL A 18 -80.81 -28.78 -18.49
CA VAL A 18 -80.37 -27.51 -17.93
C VAL A 18 -79.69 -27.70 -16.57
N TRP A 19 -80.26 -28.54 -15.70
CA TRP A 19 -79.66 -28.85 -14.40
C TRP A 19 -78.30 -29.57 -14.55
N PHE A 20 -78.21 -30.54 -15.44
CA PHE A 20 -76.96 -31.26 -15.73
C PHE A 20 -75.88 -30.33 -16.31
N THR A 21 -76.23 -29.50 -17.29
CA THR A 21 -75.30 -28.54 -17.91
C THR A 21 -74.84 -27.47 -16.93
N MET A 22 -75.73 -26.97 -16.07
CA MET A 22 -75.35 -26.00 -15.04
C MET A 22 -74.45 -26.62 -13.97
N THR A 23 -74.65 -27.89 -13.63
CA THR A 23 -73.88 -28.58 -12.58
C THR A 23 -72.53 -29.10 -13.08
N TYR A 24 -72.42 -29.54 -14.34
CA TYR A 24 -71.18 -30.16 -14.85
C TYR A 24 -70.44 -29.32 -15.88
N VAL A 25 -71.12 -28.69 -16.83
CA VAL A 25 -70.45 -27.98 -17.94
C VAL A 25 -70.02 -26.57 -17.50
N TRP A 26 -70.90 -25.84 -16.81
CA TRP A 26 -70.64 -24.48 -16.36
C TRP A 26 -69.45 -24.34 -15.37
N PRO A 27 -69.23 -25.22 -14.38
CA PRO A 27 -68.04 -25.11 -13.52
C PRO A 27 -66.74 -25.42 -14.26
N ILE A 28 -66.73 -26.32 -15.25
CA ILE A 28 -65.52 -26.61 -16.05
C ILE A 28 -65.09 -25.37 -16.84
N ILE A 29 -66.05 -24.68 -17.47
CA ILE A 29 -65.79 -23.47 -18.25
C ILE A 29 -65.31 -22.33 -17.35
N ARG A 30 -65.99 -22.10 -16.21
CA ARG A 30 -65.58 -21.06 -15.25
C ARG A 30 -64.20 -21.35 -14.66
N GLY A 31 -63.92 -22.59 -14.26
CA GLY A 31 -62.59 -22.96 -13.75
C GLY A 31 -61.47 -22.71 -14.76
N ALA A 32 -61.69 -23.02 -16.04
CA ALA A 32 -60.71 -22.73 -17.09
C ALA A 32 -60.51 -21.22 -17.35
N MET A 33 -61.55 -20.41 -17.12
CA MET A 33 -61.49 -18.96 -17.23
C MET A 33 -60.76 -18.34 -16.03
N ASP A 34 -61.12 -18.76 -14.82
CA ASP A 34 -60.48 -18.32 -13.57
C ASP A 34 -58.99 -18.69 -13.54
N GLU A 35 -58.62 -19.89 -14.02
CA GLU A 35 -57.22 -20.31 -14.12
C GLU A 35 -56.41 -19.40 -15.07
N ARG A 36 -57.02 -18.98 -16.19
CA ARG A 36 -56.39 -18.04 -17.13
C ARG A 36 -56.25 -16.65 -16.52
N GLU A 37 -57.29 -16.17 -15.85
CA GLU A 37 -57.25 -14.87 -15.17
C GLU A 37 -56.17 -14.85 -14.09
N ASN A 38 -56.12 -15.88 -13.24
CA ASN A 38 -55.10 -16.02 -12.21
C ASN A 38 -53.69 -16.09 -12.80
N LYS A 39 -53.47 -16.88 -13.87
CA LYS A 39 -52.16 -16.94 -14.56
C LYS A 39 -51.71 -15.59 -15.11
N ILE A 40 -52.63 -14.79 -15.65
CA ILE A 40 -52.32 -13.45 -16.17
C ILE A 40 -52.02 -12.49 -15.01
N ALA A 41 -52.82 -12.53 -13.95
CA ALA A 41 -52.62 -11.70 -12.76
C ALA A 41 -51.28 -12.01 -12.09
N ASP A 42 -50.97 -13.28 -11.88
CA ASP A 42 -49.69 -13.74 -11.32
C ASP A 42 -48.51 -13.37 -12.23
N GLY A 43 -48.67 -13.53 -13.54
CA GLY A 43 -47.65 -13.15 -14.52
C GLY A 43 -47.37 -11.64 -14.51
N LEU A 44 -48.40 -10.82 -14.43
CA LEU A 44 -48.27 -9.36 -14.37
C LEU A 44 -47.64 -8.92 -13.05
N ALA A 45 -48.08 -9.49 -11.93
CA ALA A 45 -47.51 -9.20 -10.60
C ALA A 45 -46.03 -9.63 -10.52
N ALA A 46 -45.68 -10.78 -11.09
CA ALA A 46 -44.30 -11.24 -11.16
C ALA A 46 -43.44 -10.33 -12.05
N ALA A 47 -43.97 -9.84 -13.17
CA ALA A 47 -43.27 -8.90 -14.05
C ALA A 47 -43.03 -7.55 -13.37
N GLU A 48 -44.04 -7.00 -12.70
CA GLU A 48 -43.92 -5.73 -11.96
C GLU A 48 -42.92 -5.86 -10.81
N LYS A 49 -43.00 -6.95 -10.04
CA LYS A 49 -42.03 -7.24 -8.98
C LYS A 49 -40.62 -7.40 -9.54
N GLY A 50 -40.46 -8.14 -10.64
CA GLY A 50 -39.17 -8.32 -11.30
C GLY A 50 -38.57 -7.00 -11.79
N GLN A 51 -39.40 -6.10 -12.32
CA GLN A 51 -38.97 -4.77 -12.75
C GLN A 51 -38.54 -3.91 -11.56
N SER A 52 -39.31 -3.92 -10.47
CA SER A 52 -38.97 -3.21 -9.23
C SER A 52 -37.68 -3.74 -8.61
N ASP A 53 -37.54 -5.06 -8.49
CA ASP A 53 -36.33 -5.71 -7.95
C ASP A 53 -35.10 -5.40 -8.82
N LEU A 54 -35.27 -5.31 -10.14
CA LEU A 54 -34.20 -4.93 -11.07
C LEU A 54 -33.78 -3.47 -10.88
N VAL A 55 -34.71 -2.54 -10.67
CA VAL A 55 -34.39 -1.14 -10.36
C VAL A 55 -33.64 -1.06 -9.02
N LEU A 56 -34.16 -1.70 -7.98
CA LEU A 56 -33.51 -1.72 -6.66
C LEU A 56 -32.12 -2.36 -6.71
N ALA A 57 -31.94 -3.44 -7.47
CA ALA A 57 -30.65 -4.09 -7.65
C ALA A 57 -29.66 -3.18 -8.38
N LYS A 58 -30.09 -2.45 -9.41
CA LYS A 58 -29.26 -1.45 -10.10
C LYS A 58 -28.85 -0.32 -9.18
N GLU A 59 -29.77 0.27 -8.43
CA GLU A 59 -29.46 1.34 -7.47
C GLU A 59 -28.47 0.87 -6.40
N LYS A 60 -28.64 -0.35 -5.88
CA LYS A 60 -27.68 -0.94 -4.94
C LYS A 60 -26.32 -1.16 -5.58
N ALA A 61 -26.26 -1.68 -6.80
CA ALA A 61 -25.02 -1.89 -7.53
C ALA A 61 -24.29 -0.56 -7.78
N ASP A 62 -25.00 0.48 -8.22
CA ASP A 62 -24.44 1.81 -8.45
C ASP A 62 -23.93 2.43 -7.15
N LYS A 63 -24.65 2.25 -6.04
CA LYS A 63 -24.21 2.70 -4.71
C LYS A 63 -22.94 1.98 -4.27
N ILE A 64 -22.88 0.65 -4.41
CA ILE A 64 -21.69 -0.14 -4.08
C ILE A 64 -20.50 0.28 -4.93
N LEU A 65 -20.71 0.53 -6.23
CA LEU A 65 -19.64 1.00 -7.13
C LEU A 65 -19.13 2.38 -6.73
N LEU A 66 -20.02 3.30 -6.32
CA LEU A 66 -19.63 4.63 -5.88
C LEU A 66 -18.87 4.58 -4.55
N GLU A 67 -19.33 3.77 -3.60
CA GLU A 67 -18.66 3.54 -2.33
C GLU A 67 -17.28 2.90 -2.53
N ALA A 68 -17.18 1.86 -3.36
CA ALA A 68 -15.91 1.22 -3.70
C ALA A 68 -14.93 2.18 -4.37
N LYS A 69 -15.40 3.06 -5.27
CA LYS A 69 -14.56 4.12 -5.86
C LYS A 69 -14.08 5.13 -4.82
N SER A 70 -14.95 5.51 -3.88
CA SER A 70 -14.58 6.42 -2.79
C SER A 70 -13.51 5.80 -1.89
N GLN A 71 -13.70 4.55 -1.46
CA GLN A 71 -12.74 3.81 -0.66
C GLN A 71 -11.41 3.61 -1.40
N ALA A 72 -11.45 3.28 -2.69
CA ALA A 72 -10.24 3.14 -3.50
C ALA A 72 -9.45 4.46 -3.57
N LYS A 73 -10.15 5.59 -3.69
CA LYS A 73 -9.52 6.92 -3.67
C LYS A 73 -8.90 7.21 -2.30
N GLU A 74 -9.62 6.93 -1.22
CA GLU A 74 -9.12 7.14 0.15
C GLU A 74 -7.87 6.30 0.43
N VAL A 75 -7.85 5.03 0.00
CA VAL A 75 -6.66 4.17 0.11
C VAL A 75 -5.50 4.72 -0.70
N LEU A 76 -5.73 5.23 -1.92
CA LEU A 76 -4.69 5.81 -2.75
C LEU A 76 -4.12 7.10 -2.15
N ASP A 77 -4.99 7.95 -1.59
CA ASP A 77 -4.60 9.19 -0.92
C ASP A 77 -3.79 8.87 0.34
N GLN A 78 -4.23 7.89 1.15
CA GLN A 78 -3.49 7.44 2.33
C GLN A 78 -2.14 6.82 1.97
N ALA A 79 -2.08 6.00 0.92
CA ALA A 79 -0.84 5.42 0.42
C ALA A 79 0.14 6.50 -0.06
N SER A 80 -0.35 7.52 -0.76
CA SER A 80 0.46 8.65 -1.24
C SER A 80 1.01 9.48 -0.09
N LEU A 81 0.19 9.76 0.93
CA LEU A 81 0.62 10.44 2.15
C LEU A 81 1.70 9.63 2.88
N SER A 82 1.49 8.32 3.01
CA SER A 82 2.42 7.42 3.68
C SER A 82 3.76 7.34 2.93
N ALA A 83 3.72 7.27 1.60
CA ALA A 83 4.91 7.29 0.76
C ALA A 83 5.68 8.62 0.90
N SER A 84 4.98 9.75 0.95
CA SER A 84 5.60 11.07 1.20
C SER A 84 6.28 11.12 2.56
N ASN A 85 5.60 10.65 3.61
CA ASN A 85 6.15 10.61 4.97
C ASN A 85 7.39 9.72 5.06
N ILE A 86 7.35 8.53 4.44
CA ILE A 86 8.51 7.62 4.39
C ILE A 86 9.67 8.29 3.65
N ALA A 87 9.41 8.98 2.53
CA ALA A 87 10.45 9.67 1.78
C ALA A 87 11.07 10.83 2.58
N GLU A 88 10.26 11.58 3.34
CA GLU A 88 10.71 12.65 4.22
C GLU A 88 11.53 12.13 5.40
N GLU A 89 11.04 11.07 6.06
CA GLU A 89 11.77 10.39 7.14
C GLU A 89 13.11 9.81 6.66
N ALA A 90 13.12 9.18 5.48
CA ALA A 90 14.35 8.67 4.88
C ALA A 90 15.36 9.79 4.57
N ARG A 91 14.89 10.96 4.09
CA ARG A 91 15.76 12.13 3.88
C ARG A 91 16.31 12.66 5.20
N ALA A 92 15.47 12.83 6.21
CA ALA A 92 15.90 13.31 7.54
C ALA A 92 16.92 12.34 8.17
N ASN A 93 16.70 11.04 8.06
CA ASN A 93 17.65 10.03 8.53
C ASN A 93 18.97 10.08 7.75
N ALA A 94 18.92 10.23 6.42
CA ALA A 94 20.12 10.37 5.59
C ALA A 94 20.92 11.63 5.94
N GLU A 95 20.27 12.77 6.19
CA GLU A 95 20.92 14.00 6.62
C GLU A 95 21.58 13.84 7.99
N ASN A 96 20.89 13.21 8.95
CA ASN A 96 21.45 12.90 10.26
C ASN A 96 22.66 11.96 10.19
N GLU A 97 22.59 10.90 9.38
CA GLU A 97 23.73 10.00 9.16
C GLU A 97 24.89 10.71 8.46
N MET A 98 24.59 11.58 7.49
CA MET A 98 25.60 12.38 6.80
C MET A 98 26.33 13.29 7.79
N MET A 99 25.61 14.02 8.64
CA MET A 99 26.21 14.87 9.68
C MET A 99 27.11 14.07 10.62
N LYS A 100 26.64 12.91 11.10
CA LYS A 100 27.45 12.02 11.96
C LYS A 100 28.72 11.55 11.28
N LYS A 101 28.64 11.16 10.00
CA LYS A 101 29.82 10.75 9.22
C LYS A 101 30.78 11.91 9.01
N LEU A 102 30.27 13.12 8.80
CA LEU A 102 31.09 14.32 8.59
C LEU A 102 31.82 14.70 9.89
N GLU A 103 31.14 14.66 11.03
CA GLU A 103 31.73 14.86 12.35
C GLU A 103 32.81 13.80 12.66
N ALA A 104 32.52 12.53 12.39
CA ALA A 104 33.50 11.45 12.55
C ALA A 104 34.73 11.66 11.65
N ALA A 105 34.53 12.05 10.38
CA ALA A 105 35.62 12.33 9.46
C ALA A 105 36.46 13.54 9.89
N GLN A 106 35.84 14.60 10.43
CA GLN A 106 36.57 15.73 11.00
C GLN A 106 37.43 15.31 12.20
N SER A 107 36.87 14.49 13.10
CA SER A 107 37.63 13.95 14.23
C SER A 107 38.80 13.08 13.77
N GLU A 108 38.61 12.22 12.76
CA GLU A 108 39.68 11.39 12.20
C GLU A 108 40.79 12.24 11.55
N ILE A 109 40.41 13.31 10.83
CA ILE A 109 41.36 14.28 10.27
C ILE A 109 42.17 14.97 11.38
N GLU A 110 41.54 15.37 12.50
CA GLU A 110 42.27 15.98 13.62
C GLU A 110 43.27 15.01 14.25
N VAL A 111 42.90 13.74 14.40
CA VAL A 111 43.83 12.70 14.89
C VAL A 111 45.01 12.52 13.93
N GLU A 112 44.75 12.43 12.62
CA GLU A 112 45.82 12.27 11.62
C GLU A 112 46.71 13.52 11.53
N ILE A 113 46.18 14.74 11.68
CA ILE A 113 46.99 15.96 11.76
C ILE A 113 47.93 15.92 12.96
N ASN A 114 47.44 15.49 14.13
CA ASN A 114 48.28 15.38 15.33
C ASN A 114 49.38 14.32 15.13
N ARG A 115 49.03 13.16 14.55
CA ARG A 115 49.99 12.11 14.21
C ARG A 115 51.07 12.60 13.23
N ALA A 116 50.68 13.33 12.19
CA ALA A 116 51.61 13.92 11.23
C ALA A 116 52.53 14.96 11.89
N LYS A 117 52.01 15.78 12.82
CA LYS A 117 52.84 16.73 13.60
C LYS A 117 53.86 16.02 14.47
N ASP A 118 53.49 14.92 15.12
CA ASP A 118 54.41 14.15 15.95
C ASP A 118 55.50 13.48 15.11
N GLN A 119 55.16 12.91 13.95
CA GLN A 119 56.15 12.42 12.98
C GLN A 119 57.09 13.55 12.50
N LEU A 120 56.55 14.75 12.25
CA LEU A 120 57.36 15.90 11.84
C LEU A 120 58.33 16.32 12.95
N ARG A 121 57.91 16.30 14.21
CA ARG A 121 58.77 16.60 15.37
C ARG A 121 59.91 15.61 15.49
N GLU A 122 59.64 14.31 15.29
CA GLU A 122 60.66 13.27 15.30
C GLU A 122 61.69 13.48 14.16
N GLN A 123 61.22 13.78 12.95
CA GLN A 123 62.09 14.09 11.82
C GLN A 123 62.93 15.36 12.06
N VAL A 124 62.34 16.41 12.61
CA VAL A 124 63.06 17.65 12.94
C VAL A 124 64.10 17.41 14.03
N ALA A 125 63.80 16.62 15.06
CA ALA A 125 64.77 16.24 16.09
C ALA A 125 65.94 15.47 15.50
N SER A 126 65.69 14.54 14.57
CA SER A 126 66.73 13.80 13.84
C SER A 126 67.61 14.73 13.00
N ILE A 127 67.02 15.66 12.25
CA ILE A 127 67.74 16.65 11.45
C ILE A 127 68.56 17.59 12.33
N ALA A 128 68.00 18.04 13.46
CA ALA A 128 68.71 18.90 14.42
C ALA A 128 69.92 18.19 15.04
N LEU A 129 69.79 16.91 15.39
CA LEU A 129 70.89 16.09 15.90
C LEU A 129 72.00 15.93 14.86
N ALA A 130 71.64 15.60 13.60
CA ALA A 130 72.59 15.50 12.49
C ALA A 130 73.27 16.85 12.18
N GLY A 131 72.54 17.96 12.31
CA GLY A 131 73.08 19.31 12.19
C GLY A 131 74.08 19.63 13.31
N ALA A 132 73.73 19.32 14.55
CA ALA A 132 74.60 19.49 15.71
C ALA A 132 75.89 18.64 15.59
N GLU A 133 75.79 17.38 15.16
CA GLU A 133 76.95 16.53 14.86
C GLU A 133 77.86 17.14 13.80
N LYS A 134 77.27 17.74 12.76
CA LYS A 134 78.04 18.37 11.68
C LYS A 134 78.73 19.66 12.11
N VAL A 135 78.10 20.46 12.97
CA VAL A 135 78.70 21.65 13.58
C VAL A 135 79.82 21.25 14.53
N LEU A 136 79.58 20.27 15.41
CA LEU A 136 80.57 19.74 16.34
C LEU A 136 81.78 19.14 15.61
N LYS A 137 81.57 18.36 14.54
CA LYS A 137 82.66 17.89 13.67
C LYS A 137 83.49 19.04 13.09
N LYS A 138 82.84 20.14 12.71
CA LYS A 138 83.53 21.30 12.12
C LYS A 138 84.34 22.10 13.16
N GLU A 139 83.85 22.23 14.39
CA GLU A 139 84.61 22.85 15.49
C GLU A 139 85.79 21.98 15.94
N ILE A 140 85.60 20.66 16.05
CA ILE A 140 86.65 19.71 16.46
C ILE A 140 87.81 19.60 15.43
N ASP A 141 87.57 19.97 14.16
CA ASP A 141 88.56 19.90 13.07
C ASP A 141 89.46 21.15 12.99
N GLN A 142 88.99 22.32 13.45
CA GLN A 142 89.77 23.57 13.30
C GLN A 142 90.69 23.93 14.48
N SER A 143 90.44 23.47 15.71
CA SER A 143 91.31 23.84 16.85
C SER A 143 91.70 22.72 17.82
N ASP A 144 91.02 21.57 17.82
CA ASP A 144 91.05 20.69 19.01
C ASP A 144 91.81 19.37 18.82
N HIS A 145 92.11 18.96 17.58
CA HIS A 145 92.89 17.74 17.33
C HIS A 145 94.32 17.79 17.88
N LYS A 146 94.95 18.97 17.97
CA LYS A 146 96.29 19.10 18.58
C LYS A 146 96.26 19.06 20.10
N LYS A 147 95.28 19.71 20.73
CA LYS A 147 95.19 19.80 22.20
C LYS A 147 94.79 18.47 22.85
N ILE A 148 93.90 17.70 22.22
CA ILE A 148 93.47 16.39 22.76
C ILE A 148 94.59 15.34 22.63
N LEU A 149 95.37 15.38 21.54
CA LEU A 149 96.54 14.52 21.37
C LEU A 149 97.69 14.90 22.32
N GLU A 150 97.88 16.21 22.60
CA GLU A 150 98.86 16.68 23.59
C GLU A 150 98.48 16.32 25.04
N ASP A 151 97.20 16.39 25.42
CA ASP A 151 96.74 16.05 26.78
C ASP A 151 96.72 14.54 27.04
N LEU A 152 96.49 13.71 26.01
CA LEU A 152 96.59 12.24 26.11
C LEU A 152 98.05 11.76 26.17
N ALA A 153 98.97 12.44 25.48
CA ALA A 153 100.41 12.14 25.55
C ALA A 153 101.06 12.54 26.89
N GLN A 154 100.41 13.43 27.67
CA GLN A 154 100.85 13.81 29.01
C GLN A 154 100.35 12.88 30.13
N ARG A 155 99.44 11.95 29.83
CA ARG A 155 98.87 10.98 30.78
C ARG A 155 99.38 9.54 30.61
N LEU A 156 100.38 9.33 29.73
CA LEU A 156 101.24 8.13 29.67
C LEU A 156 102.65 8.52 30.11
#